data_AF-A0A954YBI4-F1
#
_entry.id   AF-A0A954YBI4-F1
#
_cell.length_a   1.000
_cell.length_b   1.000
_cell.length_c   1.000
_cell.angle_alpha   90.00
_cell.angle_beta   90.00
_cell.angle_gamma   90.00
#
_symmetry.space_group_name_H-M   'P 1'
#
loop_
_entity.id
_entity.type
_entity.pdbx_description
1 polymer ?
#
loop_
_entity_poly.entity_id
_entity_poly.type
_entity_poly.pdbx_seq_one_letter_code
_entity_poly.pdbx_strand_id
1 'polypeptide(L)'
;MKARILAGAIVCWLAIGTAQAQGDRSGRAGIDAVMDNIDLLIDNYGRFLGKKYELDAEQLDYTGKLLRDRAHQFLDKHEDEVRNLVGEMFEARINGGADMTQDDVTAWGRRAAPLFNEAKKIIIEGNADWREILTDEQKRMHDEDLALMHESFETTQGQIDAMVTGDMTVDEFAKVSTNRPRSRGARTAKANQNPAPKVYTPTDIEQKQNGVDPDADFAKAEESGFGAEDGKIVKEAPIDRTPKRRHASPEAEIVKGNDGSKSPEVNPQPPGRSPHEPRSNAATAVRSKTATRQESDWERYTREFCEKYELNDEQRQRAQSILTDCEKQRDRYLEKKKATLEDLDKRIAELRQSKDKDAGTQVTTLTQQKTDLEAPVQRIFDRQLKPRLERLPTSAQRKAAETKVADKGSKDKKAAPKRR
;
A
#
# COMPACT_ATOMS: atom_id res chain seq x y z
N MET A 1 -26.63 10.68 5.73
CA MET A 1 -25.25 10.95 5.29
C MET A 1 -24.86 9.80 4.37
N LYS A 2 -24.82 10.02 3.04
CA LYS A 2 -24.30 9.02 2.10
C LYS A 2 -22.83 9.35 1.90
N ALA A 3 -21.96 8.49 2.44
CA ALA A 3 -20.53 8.66 2.39
C ALA A 3 -20.04 8.42 0.96
N ARG A 4 -19.57 9.48 0.29
CA ARG A 4 -18.82 9.42 -0.97
C ARG A 4 -17.38 8.99 -0.66
N ILE A 5 -17.22 7.71 -0.35
CA ILE A 5 -15.93 7.04 -0.20
C ILE A 5 -15.97 5.88 -1.18
N LEU A 6 -15.40 6.05 -2.37
CA LEU A 6 -14.67 5.04 -3.14
C LEU A 6 -14.43 5.61 -4.55
N ALA A 7 -13.18 5.95 -4.83
CA ALA A 7 -12.66 6.08 -6.18
C ALA A 7 -11.17 5.73 -6.11
N GLY A 8 -10.88 4.50 -6.54
CA GLY A 8 -9.60 3.90 -6.95
C GLY A 8 -8.34 4.24 -6.16
N ALA A 9 -7.61 3.23 -5.70
CA ALA A 9 -6.25 3.40 -5.17
C ALA A 9 -5.22 3.99 -6.17
N ILE A 10 -5.63 4.48 -7.35
CA ILE A 10 -4.85 5.27 -8.31
C ILE A 10 -5.45 6.70 -8.43
N VAL A 11 -6.78 6.86 -8.43
CA VAL A 11 -7.45 8.19 -8.34
C VAL A 11 -7.26 8.81 -6.94
N CYS A 12 -7.21 7.99 -5.90
CA CYS A 12 -6.77 8.34 -4.56
C CYS A 12 -5.32 8.87 -4.55
N TRP A 13 -4.46 8.58 -5.53
CA TRP A 13 -3.13 9.23 -5.56
C TRP A 13 -3.23 10.72 -5.88
N LEU A 14 -4.19 11.11 -6.72
CA LEU A 14 -4.43 12.52 -7.03
C LEU A 14 -5.24 13.23 -5.92
N ALA A 15 -6.03 12.48 -5.15
CA ALA A 15 -6.94 13.01 -4.12
C ALA A 15 -6.48 12.84 -2.66
N ILE A 16 -5.46 12.05 -2.33
CA ILE A 16 -4.89 11.94 -0.98
C ILE A 16 -3.94 13.13 -0.77
N GLY A 17 -4.53 14.30 -0.58
CA GLY A 17 -3.87 15.55 -0.25
C GLY A 17 -4.20 16.02 1.17
N THR A 18 -4.26 15.14 2.18
CA THR A 18 -4.44 15.57 3.59
C THR A 18 -3.78 14.64 4.61
N ALA A 19 -2.50 14.33 4.44
CA ALA A 19 -1.64 14.07 5.60
C ALA A 19 -0.92 15.39 5.93
N GLN A 20 -1.33 16.06 7.01
CA GLN A 20 -0.66 17.27 7.49
C GLN A 20 0.80 16.93 7.85
N ALA A 21 1.72 17.18 6.93
CA ALA A 21 3.15 17.15 7.18
C ALA A 21 3.52 18.39 8.01
N GLN A 22 3.78 18.20 9.31
CA GLN A 22 4.50 19.19 10.11
C GLN A 22 5.95 19.22 9.61
N GLY A 23 6.44 20.43 9.33
CA GLY A 23 7.53 20.68 8.40
C GLY A 23 8.87 20.08 8.77
N ASP A 24 9.52 19.49 7.77
CA ASP A 24 10.89 19.86 7.42
C ASP A 24 11.18 19.49 5.94
N ARG A 25 12.09 20.24 5.32
CA ARG A 25 12.38 20.36 3.87
C ARG A 25 12.74 19.04 3.14
N SER A 26 11.80 18.12 2.96
CA SER A 26 12.03 16.85 2.25
C SER A 26 10.85 16.42 1.37
N GLY A 27 10.22 17.36 0.66
CA GLY A 27 9.07 17.08 -0.21
C GLY A 27 9.31 15.97 -1.23
N ARG A 28 10.51 15.95 -1.86
CA ARG A 28 10.88 14.93 -2.84
C ARG A 28 11.05 13.53 -2.24
N ALA A 29 11.68 13.44 -1.06
CA ALA A 29 11.86 12.19 -0.34
C ALA A 29 10.52 11.57 0.14
N GLY A 30 9.47 12.39 0.27
CA GLY A 30 8.12 11.91 0.58
C GLY A 30 7.47 11.18 -0.59
N ILE A 31 7.58 11.71 -1.81
CA ILE A 31 6.95 11.14 -3.01
C ILE A 31 7.64 9.84 -3.41
N ASP A 32 8.97 9.83 -3.43
CA ASP A 32 9.75 8.62 -3.71
C ASP A 32 9.40 7.52 -2.70
N ALA A 33 9.28 7.86 -1.42
CA ALA A 33 8.87 6.90 -0.41
C ALA A 33 7.45 6.36 -0.62
N VAL A 34 6.52 7.12 -1.20
CA VAL A 34 5.17 6.62 -1.50
C VAL A 34 5.20 5.65 -2.70
N MET A 35 5.95 5.99 -3.76
CA MET A 35 6.15 5.13 -4.92
C MET A 35 6.89 3.83 -4.57
N ASP A 36 7.96 3.92 -3.80
CA ASP A 36 8.74 2.78 -3.33
C ASP A 36 7.93 1.85 -2.40
N ASN A 37 6.77 2.30 -1.92
CA ASN A 37 5.85 1.53 -1.08
C ASN A 37 4.51 1.23 -1.77
N ILE A 38 4.46 1.22 -3.10
CA ILE A 38 3.25 0.89 -3.87
C ILE A 38 2.59 -0.41 -3.43
N ASP A 39 3.38 -1.47 -3.18
CA ASP A 39 2.87 -2.77 -2.71
C ASP A 39 2.17 -2.66 -1.35
N LEU A 40 2.68 -1.83 -0.44
CA LEU A 40 2.07 -1.62 0.87
C LEU A 40 0.71 -0.89 0.74
N LEU A 41 0.61 0.06 -0.19
CA LEU A 41 -0.63 0.76 -0.47
C LEU A 41 -1.67 -0.18 -1.09
N ILE A 42 -1.25 -1.02 -2.04
CA ILE A 42 -2.09 -2.05 -2.65
C ILE A 42 -2.58 -3.03 -1.57
N ASP A 43 -1.70 -3.52 -0.71
CA ASP A 43 -2.07 -4.45 0.37
C ASP A 43 -3.07 -3.81 1.34
N ASN A 44 -2.87 -2.54 1.71
CA ASN A 44 -3.78 -1.82 2.60
C ASN A 44 -5.15 -1.60 1.94
N TYR A 45 -5.18 -1.29 0.65
CA TYR A 45 -6.41 -1.12 -0.10
C TYR A 45 -7.15 -2.44 -0.30
N GLY A 46 -6.43 -3.52 -0.62
CA GLY A 46 -6.99 -4.87 -0.72
C GLY A 46 -7.65 -5.32 0.58
N ARG A 47 -7.03 -5.07 1.74
CA ARG A 47 -7.65 -5.33 3.05
C ARG A 47 -8.91 -4.49 3.30
N PHE A 48 -8.90 -3.24 2.86
CA PHE A 48 -10.07 -2.37 2.97
C PHE A 48 -11.24 -2.91 2.13
N LEU A 49 -10.99 -3.33 0.88
CA LEU A 49 -11.98 -3.98 0.02
C LEU A 49 -12.46 -5.30 0.65
N GLY A 50 -11.54 -6.13 1.15
CA GLY A 50 -11.84 -7.36 1.87
C GLY A 50 -12.82 -7.14 3.00
N LYS A 51 -12.63 -6.08 3.80
CA LYS A 51 -13.56 -5.72 4.87
C LYS A 51 -14.89 -5.17 4.35
N LYS A 52 -14.86 -4.34 3.30
CA LYS A 52 -16.08 -3.67 2.78
C LYS A 52 -17.04 -4.66 2.12
N TYR A 53 -16.50 -5.57 1.33
CA TYR A 53 -17.28 -6.55 0.56
C TYR A 53 -17.39 -7.89 1.28
N GLU A 54 -16.81 -8.02 2.48
CA GLU A 54 -16.74 -9.28 3.22
C GLU A 54 -16.16 -10.42 2.36
N LEU A 55 -15.05 -10.12 1.67
CA LEU A 55 -14.40 -11.09 0.79
C LEU A 55 -13.89 -12.28 1.61
N ASP A 56 -14.08 -13.49 1.08
CA ASP A 56 -13.43 -14.67 1.64
C ASP A 56 -11.91 -14.67 1.35
N ALA A 57 -11.20 -15.68 1.85
CA ALA A 57 -9.75 -15.76 1.73
C ALA A 57 -9.28 -15.91 0.26
N GLU A 58 -10.04 -16.60 -0.58
CA GLU A 58 -9.70 -16.83 -1.99
C GLU A 58 -9.97 -15.55 -2.81
N GLN A 59 -11.13 -14.94 -2.61
CA GLN A 59 -11.49 -13.65 -3.20
C GLN A 59 -10.49 -12.55 -2.80
N LEU A 60 -10.05 -12.51 -1.55
CA LEU A 60 -9.07 -11.53 -1.06
C LEU A 60 -7.68 -11.73 -1.69
N ASP A 61 -7.22 -12.98 -1.82
CA ASP A 61 -5.95 -13.30 -2.49
C ASP A 61 -5.99 -12.91 -3.97
N TYR A 62 -7.06 -13.28 -4.68
CA TYR A 62 -7.28 -12.88 -6.07
C TYR A 62 -7.31 -11.36 -6.22
N THR A 63 -8.05 -10.65 -5.35
CA THR A 63 -8.13 -9.19 -5.36
C THR A 63 -6.74 -8.56 -5.17
N GLY A 64 -5.93 -9.08 -4.24
CA GLY A 64 -4.58 -8.60 -4.01
C GLY A 64 -3.65 -8.80 -5.21
N LYS A 65 -3.74 -9.95 -5.89
CA LYS A 65 -2.99 -10.23 -7.13
C LYS A 65 -3.43 -9.32 -8.27
N LEU A 66 -4.73 -9.22 -8.53
CA LEU A 66 -5.27 -8.38 -9.58
C LEU A 66 -4.87 -6.91 -9.41
N LEU A 67 -4.99 -6.35 -8.20
CA LEU A 67 -4.56 -4.97 -7.93
C LEU A 67 -3.06 -4.77 -8.19
N ARG A 68 -2.22 -5.74 -7.81
CA ARG A 68 -0.77 -5.69 -8.00
C ARG A 68 -0.41 -5.78 -9.48
N ASP A 69 -0.98 -6.74 -10.20
CA ASP A 69 -0.71 -6.95 -11.61
C ASP A 69 -1.12 -5.73 -12.45
N ARG A 70 -2.30 -5.17 -12.19
CA ARG A 70 -2.79 -3.98 -12.91
C ARG A 70 -1.98 -2.71 -12.57
N ALA A 71 -1.57 -2.53 -11.31
CA ALA A 71 -0.74 -1.40 -10.92
C ALA A 71 0.65 -1.48 -11.55
N HIS A 72 1.32 -2.63 -11.50
CA HIS A 72 2.62 -2.84 -12.13
C HIS A 72 2.53 -2.74 -13.66
N GLN A 73 1.49 -3.29 -14.29
CA GLN A 73 1.26 -3.12 -15.73
C GLN A 73 1.26 -1.64 -16.17
N PHE A 74 0.69 -0.76 -15.35
CA PHE A 74 0.68 0.68 -15.62
C PHE A 74 2.03 1.33 -15.30
N LEU A 75 2.59 1.07 -14.12
CA LEU A 75 3.83 1.69 -13.65
C LEU A 75 5.05 1.24 -14.45
N ASP A 76 5.14 -0.02 -14.88
CA ASP A 76 6.24 -0.52 -15.72
C ASP A 76 6.41 0.30 -17.02
N LYS A 77 5.33 0.92 -17.51
CA LYS A 77 5.36 1.77 -18.71
C LYS A 77 5.57 3.25 -18.41
N HIS A 78 5.06 3.71 -17.27
CA HIS A 78 4.83 5.14 -17.02
C HIS A 78 5.44 5.65 -15.71
N GLU A 79 6.17 4.84 -14.96
CA GLU A 79 6.69 5.19 -13.63
C GLU A 79 7.41 6.53 -13.63
N ASP A 80 8.37 6.73 -14.54
CA ASP A 80 9.17 7.95 -14.61
C ASP A 80 8.30 9.19 -14.85
N GLU A 81 7.38 9.13 -15.81
CA GLU A 81 6.52 10.26 -16.14
C GLU A 81 5.52 10.56 -15.02
N VAL A 82 4.94 9.53 -14.40
CA VAL A 82 4.06 9.69 -13.24
C VAL A 82 4.83 10.32 -12.07
N ARG A 83 6.06 9.86 -11.80
CA ARG A 83 6.91 10.41 -10.74
C ARG A 83 7.23 11.88 -11.00
N ASN A 84 7.54 12.25 -12.24
CA ASN A 84 7.80 13.63 -12.64
C ASN A 84 6.55 14.51 -12.45
N LEU A 85 5.40 14.11 -13.01
CA LEU A 85 4.15 14.88 -12.90
C LEU A 85 3.70 15.06 -11.45
N VAL A 86 3.82 14.02 -10.63
CA VAL A 86 3.51 14.10 -9.20
C VAL A 86 4.49 15.05 -8.49
N GLY A 87 5.78 14.97 -8.80
CA GLY A 87 6.80 15.90 -8.31
C GLY A 87 6.44 17.36 -8.59
N GLU A 88 6.18 17.68 -9.86
CA GLU A 88 5.79 19.03 -10.30
C GLU A 88 4.51 19.51 -9.61
N MET A 89 3.48 18.65 -9.52
CA MET A 89 2.22 18.99 -8.83
C MET A 89 2.46 19.29 -7.35
N PHE A 90 3.32 18.54 -6.67
CA PHE A 90 3.64 18.79 -5.26
C PHE A 90 4.45 20.07 -5.08
N GLU A 91 5.43 20.34 -5.94
CA GLU A 91 6.21 21.58 -5.91
C GLU A 91 5.30 22.80 -6.10
N ALA A 92 4.39 22.74 -7.09
CA ALA A 92 3.38 23.77 -7.30
C ALA A 92 2.50 23.98 -6.06
N ARG A 93 2.07 22.91 -5.38
CA ARG A 93 1.27 23.02 -4.15
C ARG A 93 2.04 23.59 -2.97
N ILE A 94 3.30 23.16 -2.77
CA ILE A 94 4.14 23.62 -1.66
C ILE A 94 4.46 25.11 -1.80
N ASN A 95 4.71 25.57 -3.03
CA ASN A 95 5.05 26.96 -3.31
C ASN A 95 3.81 27.83 -3.61
N GLY A 96 2.59 27.28 -3.45
CA GLY A 96 1.34 27.99 -3.72
C GLY A 96 1.20 28.47 -5.17
N GLY A 97 1.83 27.77 -6.11
CA GLY A 97 1.85 28.10 -7.54
C GLY A 97 2.82 29.22 -7.91
N ALA A 98 3.62 29.75 -6.99
CA ALA A 98 4.46 30.93 -7.22
C ALA A 98 5.48 30.75 -8.36
N ASP A 99 5.97 29.53 -8.57
CA ASP A 99 7.00 29.22 -9.57
C ASP A 99 6.44 28.62 -10.86
N MET A 100 5.11 28.52 -10.99
CA MET A 100 4.46 27.86 -12.11
C MET A 100 3.73 28.87 -12.98
N THR A 101 3.95 28.83 -14.29
CA THR A 101 3.27 29.68 -15.26
C THR A 101 2.02 29.00 -15.82
N GLN A 102 1.17 29.76 -16.52
CA GLN A 102 0.00 29.19 -17.21
C GLN A 102 0.41 28.18 -18.30
N ASP A 103 1.51 28.44 -18.98
CA ASP A 103 2.05 27.52 -19.98
C ASP A 103 2.52 26.21 -19.33
N ASP A 104 3.10 26.27 -18.12
CA ASP A 104 3.48 25.08 -17.36
C ASP A 104 2.26 24.24 -16.97
N VAL A 105 1.15 24.86 -16.56
CA VAL A 105 -0.12 24.13 -16.25
C VAL A 105 -0.65 23.45 -17.50
N THR A 106 -0.61 24.15 -18.62
CA THR A 106 -1.07 23.63 -19.91
C THR A 106 -0.20 22.45 -20.37
N ALA A 107 1.12 22.58 -20.24
CA ALA A 107 2.07 21.52 -20.55
C ALA A 107 1.93 20.31 -19.60
N TRP A 108 1.68 20.55 -18.32
CA TRP A 108 1.38 19.50 -17.34
C TRP A 108 0.10 18.74 -17.75
N GLY A 109 -0.98 19.46 -18.07
CA GLY A 109 -2.25 18.88 -18.52
C GLY A 109 -2.10 17.98 -19.76
N ARG A 110 -1.33 18.43 -20.76
CA ARG A 110 -1.07 17.66 -21.99
C ARG A 110 -0.32 16.36 -21.73
N ARG A 111 0.61 16.34 -20.76
CA ARG A 111 1.34 15.13 -20.36
C ARG A 111 0.48 14.21 -19.49
N ALA A 112 -0.31 14.77 -18.58
CA ALA A 112 -1.17 14.01 -17.68
C ALA A 112 -2.36 13.34 -18.39
N ALA A 113 -2.93 13.97 -19.42
CA ALA A 113 -4.11 13.47 -20.13
C ALA A 113 -3.99 12.04 -20.68
N PRO A 114 -2.96 11.68 -21.47
CA PRO A 114 -2.82 10.31 -21.98
C PRO A 114 -2.62 9.29 -20.85
N LEU A 115 -1.87 9.62 -19.80
CA LEU A 115 -1.68 8.76 -18.64
C LEU A 115 -2.97 8.49 -17.87
N PHE A 116 -3.76 9.54 -17.66
CA PHE A 116 -5.05 9.43 -17.00
C PHE A 116 -6.01 8.54 -17.79
N ASN A 117 -6.05 8.68 -19.12
CA ASN A 117 -6.88 7.86 -19.99
C ASN A 117 -6.48 6.38 -19.96
N GLU A 118 -5.18 6.08 -20.00
CA GLU A 118 -4.70 4.69 -19.89
C GLU A 118 -4.98 4.11 -18.50
N ALA A 119 -4.72 4.86 -17.42
CA ALA A 119 -5.04 4.44 -16.07
C ALA A 119 -6.54 4.17 -15.90
N LYS A 120 -7.41 5.06 -16.41
CA LYS A 120 -8.87 4.90 -16.41
C LYS A 120 -9.28 3.61 -17.10
N LYS A 121 -8.71 3.32 -18.28
CA LYS A 121 -8.98 2.08 -19.02
C LYS A 121 -8.58 0.85 -18.21
N ILE A 122 -7.36 0.81 -17.67
CA ILE A 122 -6.87 -0.31 -16.84
C ILE A 122 -7.75 -0.53 -15.61
N ILE A 123 -8.20 0.54 -14.96
CA ILE A 123 -9.09 0.46 -13.80
C ILE A 123 -10.45 -0.11 -14.19
N ILE A 124 -11.04 0.32 -15.31
CA ILE A 124 -12.34 -0.18 -15.78
C ILE A 124 -12.24 -1.67 -16.12
N GLU A 125 -11.21 -2.08 -16.87
CA GLU A 125 -10.96 -3.49 -17.20
C GLU A 125 -10.74 -4.33 -15.93
N GLY A 126 -9.89 -3.87 -15.01
CA GLY A 126 -9.65 -4.56 -13.75
C GLY A 126 -10.91 -4.68 -12.88
N ASN A 127 -11.82 -3.70 -12.93
CA ASN A 127 -13.11 -3.81 -12.24
C ASN A 127 -14.05 -4.84 -12.87
N ALA A 128 -14.02 -4.98 -14.20
CA ALA A 128 -14.77 -6.03 -14.88
C ALA A 128 -14.26 -7.42 -14.47
N ASP A 129 -12.95 -7.64 -14.48
CA ASP A 129 -12.33 -8.90 -14.04
C ASP A 129 -12.61 -9.19 -12.55
N TRP A 130 -12.57 -8.16 -11.72
CA TRP A 130 -12.85 -8.30 -10.28
C TRP A 130 -14.29 -8.68 -10.03
N ARG A 131 -15.23 -8.14 -10.80
CA ARG A 131 -16.66 -8.42 -10.68
C ARG A 131 -16.98 -9.91 -10.86
N GLU A 132 -16.22 -10.64 -11.67
CA GLU A 132 -16.46 -12.06 -11.95
C GLU A 132 -16.33 -12.97 -10.73
N ILE A 133 -15.46 -12.61 -9.77
CA ILE A 133 -15.27 -13.40 -8.55
C ILE A 133 -16.25 -13.05 -7.42
N LEU A 134 -17.09 -12.03 -7.62
CA LEU A 134 -18.01 -11.54 -6.60
C LEU A 134 -19.33 -12.32 -6.59
N THR A 135 -19.92 -12.45 -5.40
CA THR A 135 -21.31 -12.91 -5.22
C THR A 135 -22.30 -11.88 -5.74
N ASP A 136 -23.56 -12.25 -5.95
CA ASP A 136 -24.58 -11.34 -6.47
C ASP A 136 -24.79 -10.09 -5.59
N GLU A 137 -24.74 -10.24 -4.27
CA GLU A 137 -24.87 -9.09 -3.36
C GLU A 137 -23.62 -8.19 -3.41
N GLN A 138 -22.42 -8.78 -3.49
CA GLN A 138 -21.18 -8.03 -3.69
C GLN A 138 -21.18 -7.31 -5.04
N LYS A 139 -21.68 -7.94 -6.12
CA LYS A 139 -21.85 -7.34 -7.45
C LYS A 139 -22.78 -6.14 -7.41
N ARG A 140 -23.90 -6.23 -6.68
CA ARG A 140 -24.83 -5.10 -6.50
C ARG A 140 -24.15 -3.90 -5.84
N MET A 141 -23.37 -4.13 -4.78
CA MET A 141 -22.57 -3.07 -4.13
C MET A 141 -21.50 -2.53 -5.07
N HIS A 142 -20.83 -3.41 -5.83
CA HIS A 142 -19.80 -3.04 -6.80
C HIS A 142 -20.35 -2.15 -7.91
N ASP A 143 -21.51 -2.50 -8.48
CA ASP A 143 -22.14 -1.73 -9.56
C ASP A 143 -22.52 -0.31 -9.08
N GLU A 144 -22.98 -0.16 -7.83
CA GLU A 144 -23.23 1.15 -7.21
C GLU A 144 -21.94 1.98 -7.06
N ASP A 145 -20.85 1.34 -6.61
CA ASP A 145 -19.55 2.01 -6.48
C ASP A 145 -18.94 2.36 -7.84
N LEU A 146 -19.14 1.51 -8.85
CA LEU A 146 -18.67 1.73 -10.22
C LEU A 146 -19.32 2.97 -10.83
N ALA A 147 -20.62 3.15 -10.61
CA ALA A 147 -21.33 4.36 -11.06
C ALA A 147 -20.74 5.65 -10.44
N LEU A 148 -20.42 5.62 -9.13
CA LEU A 148 -19.78 6.75 -8.45
C LEU A 148 -18.35 7.00 -8.94
N MET A 149 -17.62 5.93 -9.28
CA MET A 149 -16.29 6.02 -9.87
C MET A 149 -16.34 6.68 -11.26
N HIS A 150 -17.32 6.36 -12.11
CA HIS A 150 -17.49 7.01 -13.40
C HIS A 150 -17.74 8.53 -13.28
N GLU A 151 -18.61 8.97 -12.35
CA GLU A 151 -18.82 10.40 -12.05
C GLU A 151 -17.49 11.07 -11.63
N SER A 152 -16.67 10.36 -10.85
CA SER A 152 -15.36 10.84 -10.43
C SER A 152 -14.39 10.96 -11.61
N PHE A 153 -14.37 9.99 -12.52
CA PHE A 153 -13.54 10.04 -13.73
C PHE A 153 -13.95 11.19 -14.67
N GLU A 154 -15.25 11.43 -14.85
CA GLU A 154 -15.72 12.56 -15.66
C GLU A 154 -15.30 13.90 -15.06
N THR A 155 -15.39 14.03 -13.73
CA THR A 155 -14.95 15.24 -13.02
C THR A 155 -13.45 15.47 -13.20
N THR A 156 -12.62 14.45 -13.02
CA THR A 156 -11.17 14.56 -13.18
C THR A 156 -10.78 14.80 -14.64
N GLN A 157 -11.45 14.17 -15.60
CA GLN A 157 -11.24 14.42 -17.02
C GLN A 157 -11.49 15.89 -17.35
N GLY A 158 -12.62 16.45 -16.91
CA GLY A 158 -12.93 17.86 -17.13
C GLY A 158 -11.90 18.81 -16.53
N GLN A 159 -11.29 18.46 -15.38
CA GLN A 159 -10.18 19.23 -14.82
C GLN A 159 -8.93 19.17 -15.69
N ILE A 160 -8.56 17.99 -16.20
CA ILE A 160 -7.42 17.81 -17.10
C ILE A 160 -7.65 18.55 -18.41
N ASP A 161 -8.85 18.46 -18.98
CA ASP A 161 -9.21 19.17 -20.22
C ASP A 161 -9.13 20.69 -20.03
N ALA A 162 -9.55 21.21 -18.87
CA ALA A 162 -9.40 22.62 -18.53
C ALA A 162 -7.92 23.04 -18.42
N MET A 163 -7.03 22.17 -17.94
CA MET A 163 -5.58 22.44 -17.98
C MET A 163 -5.07 22.45 -19.42
N VAL A 164 -5.43 21.45 -20.23
CA VAL A 164 -4.97 21.30 -21.63
C VAL A 164 -5.38 22.49 -22.50
N THR A 165 -6.57 23.04 -22.27
CA THR A 165 -7.12 24.19 -22.99
C THR A 165 -6.63 25.54 -22.45
N GLY A 166 -6.04 25.56 -21.25
CA GLY A 166 -5.62 26.77 -20.56
C GLY A 166 -6.73 27.48 -19.79
N ASP A 167 -7.90 26.87 -19.66
CA ASP A 167 -9.04 27.40 -18.89
C ASP A 167 -8.80 27.33 -17.38
N MET A 168 -7.98 26.38 -16.90
CA MET A 168 -7.61 26.27 -15.48
C MET A 168 -6.44 27.19 -15.14
N THR A 169 -6.63 28.08 -14.17
CA THR A 169 -5.58 28.99 -13.72
C THR A 169 -4.54 28.28 -12.84
N VAL A 170 -3.32 28.85 -12.75
CA VAL A 170 -2.26 28.39 -11.84
C VAL A 170 -2.72 28.31 -10.38
N ASP A 171 -3.46 29.32 -9.92
CA ASP A 171 -3.98 29.37 -8.54
C ASP A 171 -5.00 28.26 -8.29
N GLU A 172 -5.87 27.98 -9.25
CA GLU A 172 -6.80 26.85 -9.17
C GLU A 172 -6.07 25.51 -9.16
N PHE A 173 -5.07 25.33 -10.04
CA PHE A 173 -4.23 24.13 -10.11
C PHE A 173 -3.53 23.86 -8.75
N ALA A 174 -2.95 24.90 -8.14
CA ALA A 174 -2.31 24.78 -6.83
C ALA A 174 -3.32 24.48 -5.69
N LYS A 175 -4.60 24.82 -5.86
CA LYS A 175 -5.64 24.71 -4.81
C LYS A 175 -6.63 23.55 -4.98
N VAL A 176 -6.50 22.72 -6.04
CA VAL A 176 -7.45 21.64 -6.41
C VAL A 176 -7.88 20.75 -5.23
N SER A 177 -7.08 20.62 -4.15
CA SER A 177 -7.40 19.77 -3.01
C SER A 177 -8.34 20.34 -1.93
N THR A 178 -8.76 21.62 -1.98
CA THR A 178 -9.54 22.22 -0.86
C THR A 178 -10.99 22.54 -1.19
N ASN A 179 -11.32 22.78 -2.46
CA ASN A 179 -12.68 23.09 -2.90
C ASN A 179 -13.48 21.83 -3.20
N ARG A 180 -13.52 20.87 -2.27
CA ARG A 180 -14.66 19.96 -2.25
C ARG A 180 -15.86 20.86 -2.00
N PRO A 181 -16.84 20.98 -2.93
CA PRO A 181 -18.00 21.82 -2.68
C PRO A 181 -18.58 21.33 -1.36
N ARG A 182 -18.46 22.16 -0.31
CA ARG A 182 -19.19 21.95 0.92
C ARG A 182 -20.62 21.87 0.43
N SER A 183 -21.15 20.64 0.35
CA SER A 183 -22.53 20.36 0.02
C SER A 183 -23.31 21.13 1.07
N ARG A 184 -23.62 22.38 0.74
CA ARG A 184 -24.19 23.38 1.62
C ARG A 184 -25.54 22.78 1.92
N GLY A 185 -25.70 22.32 3.15
CA GLY A 185 -26.92 21.70 3.66
C GLY A 185 -28.08 22.69 3.74
N ALA A 186 -28.28 23.53 2.73
CA ALA A 186 -29.51 24.25 2.48
C ALA A 186 -30.49 23.28 1.81
N ARG A 187 -30.85 22.21 2.52
CA ARG A 187 -32.04 21.44 2.22
C ARG A 187 -33.18 22.21 2.88
N THR A 188 -33.74 23.16 2.15
CA THR A 188 -35.06 23.70 2.45
C THR A 188 -36.03 22.52 2.49
N ALA A 189 -36.76 22.41 3.58
CA ALA A 189 -37.81 21.42 3.76
C ALA A 189 -38.90 21.65 2.70
N LYS A 190 -38.84 20.91 1.59
CA LYS A 190 -39.99 20.63 0.73
C LYS A 190 -40.06 19.14 0.43
N ALA A 191 -41.30 18.71 0.34
CA ALA A 191 -41.76 17.36 0.54
C ALA A 191 -41.09 16.30 -0.34
N ASN A 192 -40.95 15.15 0.29
CA ASN A 192 -40.52 13.87 -0.20
C ASN A 192 -41.43 13.38 -1.36
N GLN A 193 -40.95 13.49 -2.59
CA GLN A 193 -41.30 12.59 -3.69
C GLN A 193 -40.00 12.20 -4.39
N ASN A 194 -39.38 11.14 -3.91
CA ASN A 194 -38.27 10.51 -4.62
C ASN A 194 -38.91 9.51 -5.62
N PRO A 195 -38.67 9.63 -6.94
CA PRO A 195 -39.00 8.55 -7.86
C PRO A 195 -38.17 7.31 -7.51
N ALA A 196 -38.74 6.13 -7.75
CA ALA A 196 -38.09 4.85 -7.52
C ALA A 196 -36.71 4.79 -8.21
N PRO A 197 -35.71 4.09 -7.62
CA PRO A 197 -34.40 3.93 -8.24
C PRO A 197 -34.55 3.31 -9.63
N LYS A 198 -33.94 3.93 -10.64
CA LYS A 198 -33.80 3.31 -11.96
C LYS A 198 -32.90 2.09 -11.78
N VAL A 199 -33.48 0.91 -11.96
CA VAL A 199 -32.75 -0.34 -12.14
C VAL A 199 -32.14 -0.25 -13.54
N TYR A 200 -30.81 -0.14 -13.62
CA TYR A 200 -30.11 -0.27 -14.89
C TYR A 200 -30.01 -1.76 -15.19
N THR A 201 -30.53 -2.17 -16.35
CA THR A 201 -30.36 -3.53 -16.86
C THR A 201 -29.03 -3.63 -17.61
N PRO A 202 -28.44 -4.83 -17.75
CA PRO A 202 -27.20 -5.03 -18.52
C PRO A 202 -27.24 -4.41 -19.94
N THR A 203 -28.43 -4.31 -20.54
CA THR A 203 -28.68 -3.67 -21.85
C THR A 203 -28.50 -2.15 -21.87
N ASP A 204 -28.64 -1.45 -20.74
CA ASP A 204 -28.55 0.02 -20.67
C ASP A 204 -27.09 0.52 -20.73
N ILE A 205 -26.12 -0.36 -20.45
CA ILE A 205 -24.69 -0.07 -20.48
C ILE A 205 -24.14 -0.23 -21.91
N GLU A 206 -24.66 -1.20 -22.67
CA GLU A 206 -24.26 -1.46 -24.07
C GLU A 206 -24.72 -0.35 -25.04
N GLN A 207 -25.84 0.34 -24.76
CA GLN A 207 -26.33 1.40 -25.64
C GLN A 207 -25.60 2.74 -25.52
N LYS A 208 -24.85 3.00 -24.43
CA LYS A 208 -24.04 4.22 -24.30
C LYS A 208 -22.62 4.07 -24.82
N GLN A 209 -22.12 2.85 -25.01
CA GLN A 209 -20.76 2.59 -25.50
C GLN A 209 -20.68 2.43 -27.03
N ASN A 210 -21.81 2.17 -27.70
CA ASN A 210 -21.87 1.99 -29.17
C ASN A 210 -22.16 3.27 -29.96
N GLY A 211 -21.97 4.46 -29.38
CA GLY A 211 -22.29 5.75 -30.00
C GLY A 211 -21.11 6.68 -30.26
N VAL A 212 -19.87 6.26 -29.96
CA VAL A 212 -18.66 7.03 -30.27
C VAL A 212 -17.75 6.14 -31.09
N ASP A 213 -17.71 6.40 -32.39
CA ASP A 213 -16.78 5.82 -33.33
C ASP A 213 -15.38 6.41 -33.04
N PRO A 214 -14.42 5.64 -32.50
CA PRO A 214 -13.12 6.19 -32.11
C PRO A 214 -12.19 6.49 -33.30
N ASP A 215 -12.61 6.17 -34.54
CA ASP A 215 -11.77 6.30 -35.73
C ASP A 215 -12.24 7.37 -36.74
N ALA A 216 -13.28 8.15 -36.45
CA ALA A 216 -13.89 9.05 -37.44
C ALA A 216 -13.32 10.48 -37.51
N ASP A 217 -12.61 10.99 -36.48
CA ASP A 217 -12.25 12.43 -36.40
C ASP A 217 -10.74 12.76 -36.44
N PHE A 218 -9.85 11.77 -36.67
CA PHE A 218 -8.40 12.03 -36.78
C PHE A 218 -7.84 12.06 -38.21
N ALA A 219 -8.67 11.92 -39.25
CA ALA A 219 -8.22 11.80 -40.64
C ALA A 219 -8.11 13.13 -41.42
N LYS A 220 -7.80 14.27 -40.78
CA LYS A 220 -7.70 15.54 -41.52
C LYS A 220 -6.76 16.60 -40.90
N ALA A 221 -5.49 16.26 -40.70
CA ALA A 221 -4.47 17.27 -40.41
C ALA A 221 -3.03 16.80 -40.72
N GLU A 222 -2.73 16.28 -41.92
CA GLU A 222 -1.34 16.20 -42.42
C GLU A 222 -1.27 16.48 -43.92
N GLU A 223 -1.22 17.76 -44.28
CA GLU A 223 -0.62 18.24 -45.52
C GLU A 223 0.11 19.57 -45.22
N SER A 224 1.30 19.48 -44.64
CA SER A 224 2.32 20.51 -44.79
C SER A 224 3.70 19.84 -44.79
N GLY A 225 4.42 20.06 -45.88
CA GLY A 225 5.50 19.18 -46.32
C GLY A 225 6.81 19.35 -45.56
N PHE A 226 7.58 18.27 -45.58
CA PHE A 226 9.02 18.30 -45.40
C PHE A 226 9.67 17.26 -46.32
N GLY A 227 10.88 17.61 -46.78
CA GLY A 227 11.49 17.13 -48.01
C GLY A 227 11.82 15.64 -48.07
N ALA A 228 11.77 15.15 -49.29
CA ALA A 228 12.27 13.85 -49.69
C ALA A 228 13.80 13.78 -49.58
N GLU A 229 14.32 12.75 -48.91
CA GLU A 229 15.59 12.12 -49.28
C GLU A 229 15.47 10.59 -49.17
N ASP A 230 16.06 9.94 -50.18
CA ASP A 230 15.97 8.53 -50.51
C ASP A 230 16.56 7.59 -49.44
N GLY A 231 15.74 6.64 -48.99
CA GLY A 231 16.13 5.57 -48.07
C GLY A 231 15.46 4.25 -48.41
N LYS A 232 16.18 3.44 -49.20
CA LYS A 232 15.81 2.11 -49.72
C LYS A 232 15.57 1.09 -48.60
N ILE A 233 14.31 0.74 -48.32
CA ILE A 233 13.95 -0.34 -47.37
C ILE A 233 13.70 -1.65 -48.12
N VAL A 234 14.44 -2.68 -47.70
CA VAL A 234 14.35 -4.07 -48.16
C VAL A 234 13.10 -4.72 -47.58
N LYS A 235 12.30 -5.38 -48.45
CA LYS A 235 11.14 -6.19 -48.06
C LYS A 235 11.61 -7.47 -47.36
N GLU A 236 11.32 -7.62 -46.07
CA GLU A 236 11.35 -8.91 -45.39
C GLU A 236 9.93 -9.52 -45.35
N ALA A 237 9.87 -10.83 -45.60
CA ALA A 237 8.67 -11.63 -45.77
C ALA A 237 8.01 -12.01 -44.42
N PRO A 238 6.69 -12.30 -44.41
CA PRO A 238 5.95 -12.58 -43.18
C PRO A 238 6.29 -13.96 -42.59
N ILE A 239 6.56 -13.98 -41.28
CA ILE A 239 6.84 -15.20 -40.51
C ILE A 239 5.52 -15.79 -40.02
N ASP A 240 5.15 -16.93 -40.59
CA ASP A 240 4.05 -17.81 -40.18
C ASP A 240 4.33 -18.41 -38.79
N ARG A 241 3.46 -18.14 -37.82
CA ARG A 241 3.50 -18.73 -36.47
C ARG A 241 2.23 -19.54 -36.21
N THR A 242 2.22 -20.78 -36.67
CA THR A 242 1.32 -21.83 -36.18
C THR A 242 2.07 -22.77 -35.23
N PRO A 243 1.59 -23.02 -33.99
CA PRO A 243 2.21 -23.99 -33.10
C PRO A 243 1.79 -25.42 -33.46
N LYS A 244 2.81 -26.22 -33.80
CA LYS A 244 2.75 -27.61 -34.22
C LYS A 244 2.56 -28.53 -33.01
N ARG A 245 1.41 -29.21 -32.96
CA ARG A 245 1.04 -30.29 -32.03
C ARG A 245 1.60 -31.62 -32.53
N ARG A 246 2.43 -32.34 -31.75
CA ARG A 246 2.56 -33.84 -31.71
C ARG A 246 3.66 -34.33 -30.75
N HIS A 247 3.33 -35.43 -30.05
CA HIS A 247 4.09 -36.57 -29.47
C HIS A 247 3.36 -36.97 -28.15
N ALA A 248 2.41 -37.92 -28.10
CA ALA A 248 2.46 -39.39 -28.24
C ALA A 248 3.46 -40.06 -27.28
N SER A 249 3.01 -40.50 -26.08
CA SER A 249 2.83 -41.91 -25.57
C SER A 249 4.12 -42.61 -25.08
N PRO A 250 4.09 -43.61 -24.16
CA PRO A 250 3.04 -44.62 -23.85
C PRO A 250 2.66 -44.74 -22.35
N GLU A 251 1.48 -45.23 -21.94
CA GLU A 251 0.95 -46.62 -21.93
C GLU A 251 1.73 -47.61 -21.04
N ALA A 252 1.17 -47.88 -19.84
CA ALA A 252 1.29 -49.10 -19.01
C ALA A 252 0.30 -48.93 -17.83
N GLU A 253 -0.36 -49.91 -17.26
CA GLU A 253 -0.76 -51.27 -17.63
C GLU A 253 -1.86 -51.62 -16.60
N ILE A 254 -2.87 -52.36 -17.05
CA ILE A 254 -4.09 -52.70 -16.32
C ILE A 254 -3.79 -53.77 -15.26
N VAL A 255 -4.14 -53.53 -13.99
CA VAL A 255 -4.36 -54.60 -13.01
C VAL A 255 -5.82 -54.55 -12.54
N LYS A 256 -6.54 -55.63 -12.85
CA LYS A 256 -7.90 -55.93 -12.45
C LYS A 256 -7.97 -56.45 -11.00
N GLY A 257 -9.00 -56.00 -10.30
CA GLY A 257 -9.85 -56.85 -9.44
C GLY A 257 -9.48 -56.92 -7.97
N ASN A 258 -10.36 -56.43 -7.10
CA ASN A 258 -11.18 -57.36 -6.32
C ASN A 258 -12.45 -56.67 -5.77
N ASP A 259 -13.53 -57.43 -5.89
CA ASP A 259 -14.88 -57.21 -5.36
C ASP A 259 -14.92 -57.52 -3.86
N GLY A 260 -15.89 -56.99 -3.12
CA GLY A 260 -16.14 -57.43 -1.74
C GLY A 260 -16.74 -56.40 -0.79
N SER A 261 -18.06 -56.25 -0.90
CA SER A 261 -19.06 -55.89 0.12
C SER A 261 -18.64 -55.67 1.59
N LYS A 262 -19.20 -54.63 2.22
CA LYS A 262 -20.12 -54.66 3.40
C LYS A 262 -19.96 -53.40 4.28
N SER A 263 -21.02 -52.59 4.36
CA SER A 263 -21.42 -51.91 5.61
C SER A 263 -22.36 -52.86 6.39
N PRO A 264 -22.86 -52.56 7.61
CA PRO A 264 -22.54 -51.50 8.60
C PRO A 264 -22.40 -52.04 10.06
N GLU A 265 -21.71 -51.34 10.99
CA GLU A 265 -21.88 -51.60 12.44
C GLU A 265 -21.32 -50.42 13.27
N VAL A 266 -22.16 -49.53 13.82
CA VAL A 266 -22.60 -49.48 15.23
C VAL A 266 -21.45 -49.66 16.23
N ASN A 267 -21.02 -48.55 16.83
CA ASN A 267 -20.08 -48.55 17.96
C ASN A 267 -20.85 -48.22 19.26
N PRO A 268 -20.96 -49.16 20.22
CA PRO A 268 -21.62 -48.92 21.49
C PRO A 268 -20.69 -48.23 22.51
N GLN A 269 -21.32 -47.37 23.30
CA GLN A 269 -20.82 -46.75 24.52
C GLN A 269 -20.44 -47.81 25.57
N PRO A 270 -19.31 -47.68 26.31
CA PRO A 270 -19.07 -48.48 27.51
C PRO A 270 -19.56 -47.75 28.78
N PRO A 271 -20.22 -48.46 29.72
CA PRO A 271 -20.46 -47.97 31.07
C PRO A 271 -19.29 -48.34 31.99
N GLY A 272 -19.11 -47.58 33.07
CA GLY A 272 -18.37 -48.08 34.25
C GLY A 272 -17.27 -47.16 34.77
N ARG A 273 -17.64 -46.35 35.77
CA ARG A 273 -16.73 -45.84 36.79
C ARG A 273 -16.17 -47.00 37.61
N SER A 274 -14.87 -46.95 37.93
CA SER A 274 -14.32 -47.42 39.21
C SER A 274 -13.05 -46.63 39.57
N PRO A 275 -12.70 -46.55 40.87
CA PRO A 275 -11.86 -45.50 41.44
C PRO A 275 -10.43 -45.93 41.76
N HIS A 276 -9.54 -44.93 41.86
CA HIS A 276 -8.18 -44.97 42.42
C HIS A 276 -7.06 -45.67 41.63
N GLU A 277 -6.30 -44.87 40.88
CA GLU A 277 -4.83 -44.98 40.80
C GLU A 277 -4.20 -43.57 40.70
N PRO A 278 -3.10 -43.28 41.42
CA PRO A 278 -2.43 -41.98 41.35
C PRO A 278 -1.62 -41.90 40.05
N ARG A 279 -2.19 -41.24 39.03
CA ARG A 279 -1.45 -40.88 37.81
C ARG A 279 -0.28 -39.97 38.17
N SER A 280 0.92 -40.47 37.93
CA SER A 280 2.17 -39.74 38.03
C SER A 280 2.18 -38.57 37.03
N ASN A 281 2.59 -37.40 37.53
CA ASN A 281 2.70 -36.16 36.79
C ASN A 281 3.84 -36.23 35.76
N ALA A 282 3.55 -36.73 34.55
CA ALA A 282 4.48 -36.73 33.42
C ALA A 282 4.12 -35.68 32.34
N ALA A 283 3.50 -34.56 32.76
CA ALA A 283 3.07 -33.47 31.85
C ALA A 283 3.74 -32.12 32.15
N THR A 284 4.89 -32.11 32.82
CA THR A 284 5.58 -30.86 33.25
C THR A 284 7.04 -30.84 32.81
N ALA A 285 7.32 -30.99 31.51
CA ALA A 285 8.69 -30.92 30.99
C ALA A 285 8.84 -30.19 29.65
N VAL A 286 7.89 -29.33 29.26
CA VAL A 286 8.04 -28.38 28.14
C VAL A 286 8.28 -26.94 28.65
N ARG A 287 8.35 -26.75 29.96
CA ARG A 287 8.59 -25.45 30.60
C ARG A 287 10.07 -25.33 30.91
N SER A 288 10.70 -24.22 30.51
CA SER A 288 12.07 -23.79 30.83
C SER A 288 13.15 -23.99 29.75
N LYS A 289 12.84 -23.70 28.49
CA LYS A 289 13.82 -23.04 27.61
C LYS A 289 13.51 -21.54 27.47
N THR A 290 13.10 -20.91 28.56
CA THR A 290 13.32 -19.48 28.80
C THR A 290 14.79 -19.26 29.20
N ALA A 291 15.70 -19.82 28.40
CA ALA A 291 17.08 -19.33 28.40
C ALA A 291 16.96 -17.85 28.05
N THR A 292 17.50 -17.00 28.92
CA THR A 292 17.46 -15.54 28.90
C THR A 292 17.56 -15.00 27.47
N ARG A 293 16.42 -14.88 26.78
CA ARG A 293 16.36 -14.20 25.50
C ARG A 293 16.70 -12.77 25.87
N GLN A 294 17.88 -12.33 25.44
CA GLN A 294 18.29 -10.95 25.64
C GLN A 294 17.18 -10.11 25.04
N GLU A 295 16.53 -9.34 25.90
CA GLU A 295 15.43 -8.49 25.53
C GLU A 295 15.91 -7.50 24.47
N SER A 296 15.16 -7.38 23.39
CA SER A 296 15.52 -6.46 22.33
C SER A 296 15.45 -5.01 22.84
N ASP A 297 16.23 -4.10 22.25
CA ASP A 297 16.15 -2.67 22.60
C ASP A 297 14.74 -2.11 22.44
N TRP A 298 13.96 -2.67 21.50
CA TRP A 298 12.60 -2.26 21.21
C TRP A 298 11.61 -2.79 22.26
N GLU A 299 11.77 -4.03 22.70
CA GLU A 299 11.02 -4.62 23.81
C GLU A 299 11.27 -3.83 25.10
N ARG A 300 12.54 -3.56 25.42
CA ARG A 300 12.94 -2.76 26.58
C ARG A 300 12.33 -1.36 26.53
N TYR A 301 12.45 -0.65 25.41
CA TYR A 301 11.85 0.67 25.22
C TYR A 301 10.32 0.63 25.41
N THR A 302 9.65 -0.36 24.82
CA THR A 302 8.19 -0.50 24.91
C THR A 302 7.74 -0.80 26.34
N ARG A 303 8.49 -1.65 27.08
CA ARG A 303 8.23 -1.93 28.49
C ARG A 303 8.39 -0.67 29.34
N GLU A 304 9.53 0.01 29.21
CA GLU A 304 9.78 1.28 29.92
C GLU A 304 8.72 2.33 29.58
N PHE A 305 8.26 2.39 28.33
CA PHE A 305 7.17 3.27 27.92
C PHE A 305 5.84 2.92 28.62
N CYS A 306 5.48 1.63 28.67
CA CYS A 306 4.28 1.17 29.36
C CYS A 306 4.31 1.48 30.86
N GLU A 307 5.48 1.33 31.49
CA GLU A 307 5.70 1.66 32.90
C GLU A 307 5.64 3.17 33.15
N LYS A 308 6.33 3.96 32.32
CA LYS A 308 6.39 5.43 32.44
C LYS A 308 5.01 6.08 32.44
N TYR A 309 4.11 5.61 31.58
CA TYR A 309 2.76 6.18 31.43
C TYR A 309 1.67 5.42 32.20
N GLU A 310 2.05 4.40 32.98
CA GLU A 310 1.11 3.54 33.72
C GLU A 310 -0.06 3.08 32.84
N LEU A 311 0.28 2.50 31.68
CA LEU A 311 -0.71 2.00 30.74
C LEU A 311 -1.53 0.87 31.38
N ASN A 312 -2.84 0.86 31.14
CA ASN A 312 -3.72 -0.23 31.55
C ASN A 312 -3.54 -1.47 30.66
N ASP A 313 -4.16 -2.60 31.01
CA ASP A 313 -3.96 -3.87 30.33
C ASP A 313 -4.32 -3.82 28.83
N GLU A 314 -5.41 -3.15 28.47
CA GLU A 314 -5.81 -2.96 27.07
C GLU A 314 -4.78 -2.12 26.28
N GLN A 315 -4.31 -1.02 26.87
CA GLN A 315 -3.27 -0.17 26.27
C GLN A 315 -1.95 -0.93 26.13
N ARG A 316 -1.57 -1.75 27.12
CA ARG A 316 -0.37 -2.61 27.06
C ARG A 316 -0.49 -3.65 25.96
N GLN A 317 -1.64 -4.30 25.81
CA GLN A 317 -1.86 -5.26 24.73
C GLN A 317 -1.74 -4.59 23.35
N ARG A 318 -2.26 -3.37 23.20
CA ARG A 318 -2.09 -2.57 21.97
C ARG A 318 -0.62 -2.21 21.74
N ALA A 319 0.11 -1.80 22.78
CA ALA A 319 1.54 -1.51 22.69
C ALA A 319 2.34 -2.73 22.21
N GLN A 320 2.07 -3.92 22.77
CA GLN A 320 2.69 -5.18 22.35
C GLN A 320 2.36 -5.57 20.90
N SER A 321 1.13 -5.30 20.45
CA SER A 321 0.74 -5.52 19.07
C SER A 321 1.51 -4.61 18.11
N ILE A 322 1.66 -3.33 18.45
CA ILE A 322 2.46 -2.36 17.67
C ILE A 322 3.93 -2.80 17.62
N LEU A 323 4.50 -3.21 18.74
CA LEU A 323 5.87 -3.73 18.81
C LEU A 323 6.04 -4.93 17.87
N THR A 324 5.17 -5.93 17.99
CA THR A 324 5.20 -7.14 17.15
C THR A 324 5.13 -6.81 15.66
N ASP A 325 4.27 -5.87 15.26
CA ASP A 325 4.16 -5.43 13.87
C ASP A 325 5.45 -4.77 13.37
N CYS A 326 6.06 -3.92 14.19
CA CYS A 326 7.30 -3.23 13.84
C CYS A 326 8.48 -4.23 13.78
N GLU A 327 8.57 -5.17 14.70
CA GLU A 327 9.59 -6.22 14.69
C GLU A 327 9.48 -7.09 13.45
N LYS A 328 8.27 -7.49 13.04
CA LYS A 328 8.07 -8.20 11.77
C LYS A 328 8.57 -7.42 10.56
N GLN A 329 8.37 -6.09 10.52
CA GLN A 329 8.89 -5.25 9.43
C GLN A 329 10.42 -5.19 9.44
N ARG A 330 11.03 -4.98 10.62
CA ARG A 330 12.48 -5.03 10.80
C ARG A 330 13.04 -6.36 10.33
N ASP A 331 12.48 -7.47 10.80
CA ASP A 331 12.99 -8.81 10.54
C ASP A 331 12.90 -9.15 9.06
N ARG A 332 11.80 -8.78 8.38
CA ARG A 332 11.68 -8.92 6.91
C ARG A 332 12.75 -8.12 6.16
N TYR A 333 13.06 -6.91 6.61
CA TYR A 333 14.09 -6.09 5.99
C TYR A 333 15.50 -6.67 6.22
N LEU A 334 15.80 -7.06 7.46
CA LEU A 334 17.08 -7.66 7.82
C LEU A 334 17.31 -8.99 7.13
N GLU A 335 16.29 -9.85 7.02
CA GLU A 335 16.42 -11.13 6.30
C GLU A 335 16.79 -10.90 4.83
N LYS A 336 16.19 -9.91 4.17
CA LYS A 336 16.56 -9.53 2.78
C LYS A 336 17.98 -8.98 2.64
N LYS A 337 18.52 -8.35 3.69
CA LYS A 337 19.85 -7.72 3.69
C LYS A 337 20.93 -8.56 4.37
N LYS A 338 20.56 -9.70 4.92
CA LYS A 338 21.42 -10.56 5.75
C LYS A 338 22.73 -10.91 5.07
N ALA A 339 22.68 -11.44 3.85
CA ALA A 339 23.88 -11.83 3.10
C ALA A 339 24.84 -10.65 2.84
N THR A 340 24.30 -9.46 2.56
CA THR A 340 25.11 -8.25 2.36
C THR A 340 25.77 -7.78 3.65
N LEU A 341 25.03 -7.81 4.77
CA LEU A 341 25.56 -7.45 6.08
C LEU A 341 26.66 -8.43 6.52
N GLU A 342 26.48 -9.73 6.30
CA GLU A 342 27.47 -10.76 6.58
C GLU A 342 28.76 -10.58 5.74
N ASP A 343 28.64 -10.23 4.46
CA ASP A 343 29.80 -9.92 3.59
C ASP A 343 30.55 -8.66 4.07
N LEU A 344 29.82 -7.60 4.42
CA LEU A 344 30.42 -6.38 4.97
C LEU A 344 31.18 -6.67 6.27
N ASP A 345 30.59 -7.44 7.19
CA ASP A 345 31.23 -7.81 8.45
C ASP A 345 32.48 -8.65 8.24
N LYS A 346 32.46 -9.59 7.29
CA LYS A 346 33.62 -10.38 6.91
C LYS A 346 34.74 -9.50 6.36
N ARG A 347 34.45 -8.60 5.42
CA ARG A 347 35.43 -7.68 4.84
C ARG A 347 36.02 -6.73 5.87
N ILE A 348 35.19 -6.19 6.78
CA ILE A 348 35.65 -5.35 7.89
C ILE A 348 36.62 -6.13 8.78
N ALA A 349 36.31 -7.39 9.10
CA ALA A 349 37.16 -8.24 9.93
C ALA A 349 38.51 -8.56 9.25
N GLU A 350 38.50 -8.88 7.96
CA GLU A 350 39.71 -9.14 7.16
C GLU A 350 40.60 -7.89 7.06
N LEU A 351 40.02 -6.73 6.76
CA LEU A 351 40.78 -5.47 6.69
C LEU A 351 41.37 -5.06 8.03
N ARG A 352 40.69 -5.32 9.16
CA ARG A 352 41.24 -5.07 10.49
C ARG A 352 42.47 -5.93 10.84
N GLN A 353 42.64 -7.07 10.18
CA GLN A 353 43.83 -7.93 10.34
C GLN A 353 44.94 -7.60 9.33
N SER A 354 44.63 -6.85 8.28
CA SER A 354 45.60 -6.45 7.27
C SER A 354 46.63 -5.45 7.83
N LYS A 355 47.87 -5.55 7.32
CA LYS A 355 48.94 -4.57 7.58
C LYS A 355 48.97 -3.45 6.54
N ASP A 356 47.99 -3.41 5.65
CA ASP A 356 47.86 -2.37 4.64
C ASP A 356 47.67 -0.99 5.31
N LYS A 357 48.38 0.01 4.79
CA LYS A 357 48.30 1.39 5.29
C LYS A 357 46.92 2.01 5.03
N ASP A 358 46.22 1.57 3.99
CA ASP A 358 44.90 2.08 3.61
C ASP A 358 43.73 1.34 4.27
N ALA A 359 44.01 0.27 5.03
CA ALA A 359 42.98 -0.56 5.66
C ALA A 359 42.04 0.24 6.57
N GLY A 360 42.57 1.24 7.30
CA GLY A 360 41.76 2.08 8.20
C GLY A 360 40.68 2.89 7.47
N THR A 361 41.03 3.46 6.31
CA THR A 361 40.09 4.22 5.49
C THR A 361 38.99 3.30 4.94
N GLN A 362 39.37 2.13 4.43
CA GLN A 362 38.42 1.15 3.90
C GLN A 362 37.46 0.62 4.97
N VAL A 363 37.95 0.31 6.17
CA VAL A 363 37.11 -0.10 7.31
C VAL A 363 36.08 0.97 7.64
N THR A 364 36.47 2.25 7.60
CA THR A 364 35.56 3.37 7.86
C THR A 364 34.45 3.44 6.80
N THR A 365 34.81 3.31 5.52
CA THR A 365 33.82 3.28 4.41
C THR A 365 32.85 2.11 4.53
N LEU A 366 33.33 0.90 4.78
CA LEU A 366 32.46 -0.28 4.93
C LEU A 366 31.56 -0.18 6.16
N THR A 367 32.07 0.40 7.26
CA THR A 367 31.27 0.65 8.47
C THR A 367 30.15 1.65 8.19
N GLN A 368 30.43 2.69 7.40
CA GLN A 368 29.39 3.63 6.96
C GLN A 368 28.34 2.92 6.09
N GLN A 369 28.74 2.11 5.11
CA GLN A 369 27.81 1.33 4.29
C GLN A 369 26.92 0.39 5.12
N LYS A 370 27.50 -0.27 6.13
CA LYS A 370 26.73 -1.09 7.08
C LYS A 370 25.70 -0.23 7.83
N THR A 371 26.13 0.93 8.33
CA THR A 371 25.26 1.88 9.04
C THR A 371 24.11 2.36 8.14
N ASP A 372 24.39 2.65 6.87
CA ASP A 372 23.37 3.08 5.90
C ASP A 372 22.37 1.97 5.60
N LEU A 373 22.83 0.71 5.53
CA LEU A 373 21.95 -0.45 5.38
C LEU A 373 21.09 -0.71 6.62
N GLU A 374 21.55 -0.36 7.81
CA GLU A 374 20.78 -0.47 9.06
C GLU A 374 19.85 0.74 9.29
N ALA A 375 20.08 1.87 8.60
CA ALA A 375 19.28 3.10 8.76
C ALA A 375 17.75 2.91 8.54
N PRO A 376 17.26 2.07 7.62
CA PRO A 376 15.83 1.77 7.52
C PRO A 376 15.24 1.11 8.77
N VAL A 377 16.01 0.27 9.48
CA VAL A 377 15.57 -0.33 10.75
C VAL A 377 15.38 0.77 11.80
N GLN A 378 16.33 1.70 11.89
CA GLN A 378 16.22 2.85 12.79
C GLN A 378 15.03 3.74 12.42
N ARG A 379 14.76 3.93 11.12
CA ARG A 379 13.56 4.65 10.66
C ARG A 379 12.26 3.98 11.07
N ILE A 380 12.16 2.65 11.07
CA ILE A 380 10.97 1.94 11.58
C ILE A 380 10.77 2.26 13.06
N PHE A 381 11.84 2.22 13.86
CA PHE A 381 11.79 2.55 15.28
C PHE A 381 11.32 4.00 15.51
N ASP A 382 11.98 4.97 14.88
CA ASP A 382 11.74 6.39 15.14
C ASP A 382 10.45 6.92 14.50
N ARG A 383 10.11 6.48 13.28
CA ARG A 383 8.96 7.00 12.52
C ARG A 383 7.69 6.18 12.68
N GLN A 384 7.78 4.92 13.12
CA GLN A 384 6.60 4.07 13.29
C GLN A 384 6.36 3.67 14.73
N LEU A 385 7.34 3.06 15.41
CA LEU A 385 7.13 2.54 16.76
C LEU A 385 6.86 3.67 17.77
N LYS A 386 7.76 4.66 17.86
CA LYS A 386 7.60 5.77 18.82
C LYS A 386 6.28 6.54 18.63
N PRO A 387 5.93 7.04 17.42
CA PRO A 387 4.72 7.85 17.26
C PRO A 387 3.42 7.07 17.50
N ARG A 388 3.41 5.77 17.19
CA ARG A 388 2.24 4.92 17.48
C ARG A 388 2.09 4.68 18.99
N LEU A 389 3.19 4.48 19.72
CA LEU A 389 3.17 4.35 21.18
C LEU A 389 2.76 5.66 21.88
N GLU A 390 3.27 6.81 21.44
CA GLU A 390 2.95 8.14 22.00
C GLU A 390 1.46 8.53 21.95
N ARG A 391 0.69 7.88 21.07
CA ARG A 391 -0.76 8.04 20.96
C ARG A 391 -1.57 7.22 21.96
N LEU A 392 -0.99 6.19 22.58
CA LEU A 392 -1.69 5.31 23.51
C LEU A 392 -2.03 5.97 24.86
N PRO A 393 -1.13 6.75 25.51
CA PRO A 393 -1.45 7.39 26.77
C PRO A 393 -2.57 8.42 26.65
N THR A 394 -3.41 8.48 27.67
CA THR A 394 -4.40 9.55 27.83
C THR A 394 -3.72 10.88 28.19
N SER A 395 -4.43 12.00 28.00
CA SER A 395 -3.94 13.31 28.43
C SER A 395 -3.61 13.36 29.93
N ALA A 396 -4.42 12.69 30.76
CA ALA A 396 -4.18 12.58 32.20
C ALA A 396 -2.90 11.79 32.52
N GLN A 397 -2.69 10.64 31.87
CA GLN A 397 -1.46 9.84 32.01
C GLN A 397 -0.21 10.62 31.58
N ARG A 398 -0.29 11.41 30.50
CA ARG A 398 0.83 12.28 30.07
C ARG A 398 1.18 13.32 31.12
N LYS A 399 0.19 14.05 31.63
CA LYS A 399 0.40 15.04 32.71
C LYS A 399 0.96 14.40 33.98
N ALA A 400 0.46 13.23 34.37
CA ALA A 400 0.94 12.50 35.54
C ALA A 400 2.39 12.02 35.37
N ALA A 401 2.80 11.64 34.16
CA ALA A 401 4.19 11.28 33.87
C ALA A 401 5.12 12.52 33.93
N GLU A 402 4.67 13.67 33.44
CA GLU A 402 5.43 14.93 33.50
C GLU A 402 5.67 15.40 34.95
N THR A 403 4.65 15.32 35.81
CA THR A 403 4.81 15.69 37.24
C THR A 403 5.78 14.76 37.96
N LYS A 404 5.74 13.45 37.69
CA LYS A 404 6.71 12.49 38.25
C LYS A 404 8.15 12.79 37.87
N VAL A 405 8.38 13.24 36.63
CA VAL A 405 9.73 13.63 36.16
C VAL A 405 10.21 14.90 36.87
N ALA A 406 9.33 15.89 37.06
CA ALA A 406 9.66 17.13 37.79
C ALA A 406 10.03 16.88 39.27
N ASP A 407 9.29 15.98 39.93
CA ASP A 407 9.56 15.62 41.34
C ASP A 407 10.87 14.87 41.52
N LYS A 408 11.19 13.94 40.60
CA LYS A 408 12.45 13.18 40.65
C LYS A 408 13.66 14.10 40.46
N GLY A 409 13.61 15.03 39.51
CA GLY A 409 14.68 16.02 39.28
C GLY A 409 14.92 16.97 40.48
N SER A 410 13.89 17.23 41.28
CA SER A 410 14.00 18.09 42.47
C SER A 410 14.65 17.38 43.65
N LYS A 411 14.45 16.07 43.81
CA LYS A 411 15.09 15.28 44.88
C LYS A 411 16.59 15.10 44.65
N ASP A 412 17.01 14.86 43.41
CA ASP A 412 18.42 14.64 43.09
C ASP A 412 19.28 15.91 43.31
N LYS A 413 18.73 17.11 43.03
CA LYS A 413 19.42 18.37 43.32
C LYS A 413 19.63 18.66 44.81
N LYS A 414 18.75 18.14 45.68
CA LYS A 414 18.86 18.35 47.14
C LYS A 414 19.87 17.42 47.81
N ALA A 415 20.26 16.33 47.13
CA ALA A 415 21.21 15.35 47.63
C ALA A 415 22.67 15.62 47.25
N ALA A 416 22.96 16.67 46.47
CA ALA A 416 24.34 17.05 46.15
C ALA A 416 25.07 17.50 47.43
N PRO A 417 26.08 16.73 47.92
CA PRO A 417 26.77 17.08 49.15
C PRO A 417 27.55 18.37 48.95
N LYS A 418 27.35 19.35 49.85
CA LYS A 418 28.22 20.52 49.94
C LYS A 418 29.65 20.02 50.16
N ARG A 419 30.46 20.01 49.10
CA ARG A 419 31.90 19.81 49.20
C ARG A 419 32.43 20.95 50.08
N ARG A 420 32.88 20.57 51.27
CA ARG A 420 33.54 21.45 52.25
C ARG A 420 34.98 21.69 51.84
#